data_AF-A0A3L6SD04-F1
#
_entry.id   AF-A0A3L6SD04-F1
#
_cell.length_a   1.000
_cell.length_b   1.000
_cell.length_c   1.000
_cell.angle_alpha   90.00
_cell.angle_beta   90.00
_cell.angle_gamma   90.00
#
_symmetry.space_group_name_H-M   'P 1'
#
loop_
_entity.id
_entity.type
_entity.pdbx_description
1 polymer ?
#
loop_
_entity_poly.entity_id
_entity_poly.type
_entity_poly.pdbx_seq_one_letter_code
_entity_poly.pdbx_strand_id
1 'polypeptide(L)'
;MADYGIQKESTLHLELGLLGGYCWIEPNLRALVYKHTINKMICRKCYATLPPGSRNCRKKKCGHSNRLRRRKLGFFKYSFRFCT
;
A
#
# COMPACT_ATOMS: atom_id res chain seq x y z
N MET A 1 1.43 35.87 -12.46
CA MET A 1 2.37 34.78 -12.12
C MET A 1 3.29 35.34 -11.05
N ALA A 2 3.31 34.77 -9.85
CA ALA A 2 4.03 35.36 -8.73
C ALA A 2 5.55 35.28 -8.97
N ASP A 3 6.20 36.44 -8.96
CA ASP A 3 7.64 36.61 -9.07
C ASP A 3 8.27 36.24 -7.72
N TYR A 4 8.60 34.96 -7.55
CA TYR A 4 9.41 34.54 -6.43
C TYR A 4 10.85 34.91 -6.78
N GLY A 5 11.35 35.97 -6.14
CA GLY A 5 12.70 36.51 -6.33
C GLY A 5 13.81 35.52 -5.98
N ILE A 6 13.98 34.51 -6.82
CA ILE A 6 14.98 33.46 -6.73
C ILE A 6 16.26 34.02 -7.36
N GLN A 7 17.26 34.30 -6.52
CA GLN A 7 18.58 34.71 -7.00
C GLN A 7 19.32 33.50 -7.59
N LYS A 8 20.22 33.79 -8.54
CA LYS A 8 20.83 32.81 -9.46
C LYS A 8 21.65 31.70 -8.79
N GLU A 9 22.03 31.86 -7.52
CA GLU A 9 22.75 30.85 -6.73
C GLU A 9 22.03 30.39 -5.45
N SER A 10 20.73 30.65 -5.31
CA SER A 10 19.99 30.19 -4.12
C SER A 10 19.77 28.67 -4.15
N THR A 11 20.36 27.94 -3.20
CA THR A 11 20.09 26.51 -2.99
C THR A 11 18.70 26.34 -2.39
N LEU A 12 17.72 26.11 -3.26
CA LEU A 12 16.39 25.69 -2.85
C LEU A 12 16.49 24.30 -2.19
N HIS A 13 16.39 24.24 -0.86
CA HIS A 13 16.19 23.00 -0.13
C HIS A 13 14.75 22.54 -0.37
N LEU A 14 14.57 21.82 -1.48
CA LEU A 14 13.29 21.34 -1.93
C LEU A 14 12.90 20.10 -1.11
N GLU A 15 12.42 20.29 0.12
CA GLU A 15 11.66 19.25 0.84
C GLU A 15 10.26 19.13 0.23
N LEU A 16 10.20 18.74 -1.06
CA LEU A 16 8.97 18.29 -1.66
C LEU A 16 8.56 16.98 -0.98
N GLY A 17 7.61 17.07 -0.06
CA GLY A 17 6.79 15.92 0.32
C GLY A 17 6.04 15.43 -0.91
N LEU A 18 6.65 14.51 -1.66
CA LEU A 18 6.08 13.89 -2.85
C LEU A 18 4.80 13.12 -2.47
N LEU A 19 3.67 13.80 -2.46
CA LEU A 19 2.34 13.23 -2.57
C LEU A 19 2.07 12.83 -4.03
N GLY A 20 2.92 12.02 -4.64
CA GLY A 20 2.82 11.84 -6.09
C GLY A 20 3.82 10.88 -6.70
N GLY A 21 3.49 9.58 -6.65
CA GLY A 21 4.18 8.55 -7.43
C GLY A 21 3.31 7.34 -7.75
N TYR A 22 2.04 7.35 -7.36
CA TYR A 22 1.19 6.16 -7.41
C TYR A 22 0.25 6.10 -8.63
N CYS A 23 -0.09 7.24 -9.22
CA CYS A 23 -0.90 7.31 -10.44
C CYS A 23 -0.12 6.96 -11.72
N TRP A 24 1.22 7.10 -11.71
CA TRP A 24 2.09 6.85 -12.85
C TRP A 24 2.82 5.49 -12.79
N ILE A 25 2.30 4.53 -12.01
CA ILE A 25 2.89 3.19 -11.91
C ILE A 25 2.33 2.30 -13.01
N GLU A 26 3.25 1.73 -13.79
CA GLU A 26 3.01 0.68 -14.77
C GLU A 26 2.01 -0.37 -14.24
N PRO A 27 0.94 -0.70 -14.99
CA PRO A 27 -0.13 -1.56 -14.53
C PRO A 27 0.36 -2.96 -14.12
N ASN A 28 1.46 -3.43 -14.73
CA ASN A 28 2.08 -4.70 -14.40
C ASN A 28 2.73 -4.68 -13.00
N LEU A 29 3.50 -3.62 -12.67
CA LEU A 29 4.08 -3.46 -11.33
C LEU A 29 3.00 -3.30 -10.26
N ARG A 30 1.92 -2.57 -10.60
CA ARG A 30 0.74 -2.46 -9.74
C ARG A 30 0.12 -3.83 -9.45
N ALA A 31 -0.08 -4.67 -10.47
CA ALA A 31 -0.60 -6.02 -10.31
C ALA A 31 0.29 -6.91 -9.41
N LEU A 32 1.62 -6.81 -9.55
CA LEU A 32 2.57 -7.51 -8.70
C LEU A 32 2.43 -7.09 -7.22
N VAL A 33 2.36 -5.79 -6.94
CA VAL A 33 2.16 -5.28 -5.57
C VAL A 33 0.83 -5.76 -4.98
N TYR A 34 -0.23 -5.78 -5.77
CA TYR A 34 -1.51 -6.33 -5.32
C TYR A 34 -1.42 -7.81 -4.95
N LYS A 35 -0.78 -8.62 -5.79
CA LYS A 35 -0.64 -10.06 -5.58
C LYS A 35 0.22 -10.40 -4.37
N HIS A 36 1.34 -9.69 -4.19
CA HIS A 36 2.35 -10.04 -3.19
C HIS A 36 2.13 -9.35 -1.84
N THR A 37 1.60 -8.13 -1.83
CA THR A 37 1.56 -7.30 -0.62
C THR A 37 0.14 -7.07 -0.12
N ILE A 38 -0.80 -6.76 -1.01
CA ILE A 38 -2.14 -6.28 -0.62
C ILE A 38 -3.14 -7.42 -0.42
N ASN A 39 -3.32 -8.26 -1.45
CA ASN A 39 -4.34 -9.31 -1.51
C ASN A 39 -3.93 -10.51 -0.66
N LYS A 40 -3.97 -10.33 0.66
CA LYS A 40 -3.65 -11.34 1.66
C LYS A 40 -4.78 -11.45 2.68
N MET A 41 -4.92 -12.66 3.21
CA MET A 41 -5.84 -12.96 4.31
C MET A 41 -5.06 -12.90 5.62
N ILE A 42 -5.70 -12.46 6.69
CA ILE A 42 -5.13 -12.39 8.04
C ILE A 42 -5.97 -13.24 8.97
N CYS A 43 -5.34 -14.08 9.80
CA CYS A 43 -6.05 -14.80 10.85
C CYS A 43 -6.39 -13.88 12.02
N ARG A 44 -7.61 -13.98 12.57
CA ARG A 44 -8.01 -13.17 13.73
C ARG A 44 -7.40 -13.61 15.05
N LYS A 45 -7.03 -14.89 15.18
CA LYS A 45 -6.44 -15.45 16.41
C LYS A 45 -4.93 -15.23 16.47
N CYS A 46 -4.23 -15.55 15.38
CA CYS A 46 -2.76 -15.53 15.37
C CYS A 46 -2.13 -14.42 14.53
N TYR A 47 -2.95 -13.58 13.87
CA TYR A 47 -2.50 -12.47 13.01
C TYR A 47 -1.54 -12.87 11.88
N ALA A 48 -1.43 -14.17 11.58
CA ALA A 48 -0.61 -14.65 10.48
C ALA A 48 -1.18 -14.20 9.13
N THR A 49 -0.28 -13.76 8.25
CA THR A 49 -0.58 -13.48 6.84
C THR A 49 -0.67 -14.77 6.06
N LEU A 50 -1.74 -14.91 5.30
CA LEU A 50 -2.11 -16.08 4.52
C LEU A 50 -2.33 -15.67 3.05
N PRO A 51 -2.17 -16.63 2.12
CA PRO A 51 -2.49 -16.38 0.72
C PRO A 51 -3.97 -16.02 0.53
N PRO A 52 -4.31 -15.29 -0.55
CA PRO A 52 -5.71 -15.04 -0.90
C PRO A 52 -6.43 -16.38 -1.13
N GLY A 53 -7.70 -16.46 -0.73
CA GLY A 53 -8.53 -17.67 -0.88
C GLY A 53 -8.32 -18.76 0.17
N SER A 54 -7.39 -18.59 1.11
CA SER A 54 -7.22 -19.52 2.23
C SER A 54 -8.50 -19.57 3.10
N ARG A 55 -9.03 -20.78 3.36
CA ARG A 55 -10.19 -21.02 4.25
C ARG A 55 -9.78 -21.23 5.71
N ASN A 56 -8.64 -21.88 5.93
CA ASN A 56 -8.12 -22.23 7.26
C ASN A 56 -6.72 -21.66 7.47
N CYS A 57 -6.40 -21.27 8.70
CA CYS A 57 -5.06 -20.79 9.01
C CYS A 57 -4.01 -21.92 8.94
N ARG A 58 -2.83 -21.64 8.37
CA ARG A 58 -1.70 -22.59 8.33
C ARG A 58 -1.07 -22.86 9.72
N LYS A 59 -1.25 -21.97 10.70
CA LYS A 59 -0.54 -22.05 11.98
C LYS A 59 -1.24 -22.98 12.97
N LYS A 60 -0.51 -23.99 13.49
CA LYS A 60 -0.99 -24.91 14.53
C LYS A 60 -1.39 -24.21 15.82
N LYS A 61 -0.70 -23.12 16.20
CA LYS A 61 -0.98 -22.35 17.43
C LYS A 61 -2.39 -21.75 17.54
N CYS A 62 -3.11 -21.61 16.43
CA CYS A 62 -4.51 -21.17 16.43
C CYS A 62 -5.52 -22.29 16.18
N GLY A 63 -5.07 -23.55 16.19
CA GLY A 63 -5.87 -24.74 15.91
C GLY A 63 -6.42 -24.77 14.49
N HIS A 64 -5.67 -24.25 13.50
CA HIS A 64 -6.11 -24.15 12.10
C HIS A 64 -7.45 -23.42 11.91
N SER A 65 -7.73 -22.42 12.76
CA SER A 65 -9.02 -21.72 12.75
C SER A 65 -9.39 -21.15 11.38
N ASN A 66 -10.67 -21.23 11.03
CA ASN A 66 -11.30 -20.63 9.85
C ASN A 66 -11.65 -19.14 10.01
N ARG A 67 -11.39 -18.57 11.20
CA ARG A 67 -11.74 -17.18 11.53
C ARG A 67 -10.74 -16.20 10.92
N LEU A 68 -10.84 -16.02 9.61
CA LEU A 68 -9.96 -15.17 8.80
C LEU A 68 -10.62 -13.83 8.45
N ARG A 69 -9.82 -12.85 8.01
CA ARG A 69 -10.28 -11.56 7.50
C ARG A 69 -9.40 -11.09 6.36
N ARG A 70 -9.92 -10.21 5.50
CA ARG A 70 -9.08 -9.52 4.50
C ARG A 70 -8.14 -8.52 5.18
N ARG A 71 -6.93 -8.36 4.64
CA ARG A 71 -6.00 -7.30 5.07
C ARG A 71 -6.66 -5.94 4.81
N LYS A 72 -6.59 -5.04 5.80
CA LYS A 72 -7.09 -3.67 5.64
C LYS A 72 -6.08 -2.90 4.81
N LEU A 73 -6.53 -2.30 3.72
CA LEU A 73 -5.76 -1.31 3.00
C LEU A 73 -5.87 0.02 3.76
N GLY A 74 -4.76 0.63 4.15
CA GLY A 74 -4.80 1.97 4.73
C GLY A 74 -5.30 2.95 3.67
N PHE A 75 -6.28 3.80 4.02
CA PHE A 75 -6.89 4.80 3.12
C PHE A 75 -5.84 5.66 2.39
N PHE A 76 -4.68 5.91 3.00
CA PHE A 76 -3.63 6.76 2.44
C PHE A 76 -2.58 6.04 1.58
N LYS A 77 -2.41 4.72 1.70
CA LYS A 77 -1.28 4.06 1.03
C LYS A 77 -1.53 3.76 -0.44
N TYR A 78 -2.79 3.65 -0.83
CA TYR A 78 -3.17 3.18 -2.17
C TYR A 78 -4.50 3.80 -2.65
N SER A 79 -4.82 5.03 -2.25
CA SER A 79 -5.99 5.75 -2.78
C SER A 79 -5.68 6.20 -4.21
N PHE A 80 -6.17 5.43 -5.18
CA PHE A 80 -6.12 5.75 -6.61
C PHE A 80 -7.21 6.73 -7.04
N ARG A 81 -7.90 7.37 -6.09
CA ARG A 81 -9.20 7.98 -6.36
C ARG A 81 -9.12 9.40 -6.94
N PHE A 82 -7.92 9.88 -7.25
CA PHE A 82 -7.69 11.17 -7.92
C PHE A 82 -6.72 10.95 -9.08
N CYS A 83 -7.23 10.35 -10.15
CA CYS A 83 -6.59 10.31 -11.45
C CYS A 83 -7.70 10.42 -12.51
N THR A 84 -8.41 11.53 -12.45
CA THR A 84 -9.28 12.06 -13.49
C THR A 84 -8.91 13.52 -13.65
#